data_AF-A0A6H1JFL2-F1
#
_entry.id   AF-A0A6H1JFL2-F1
#
_cell.length_a   1.000
_cell.length_b   1.000
_cell.length_c   1.000
_cell.angle_alpha   90.00
_cell.angle_beta   90.00
_cell.angle_gamma   90.00
#
_symmetry.space_group_name_H-M   'P 1'
#
loop_
_entity.id
_entity.type
_entity.pdbx_description
1 polymer ?
#
loop_
_entity_poly.entity_id
_entity_poly.type
_entity_poly.pdbx_seq_one_letter_code
_entity_poly.pdbx_strand_id
1 'polypeptide(L)'
;MNPAVAGLVGAIFGALIAGSATTFGPLLLQRHKDRTEGRQRLEEARVRKVDLVNDVGVQCRAWLLYLSRTLHDRQAGSQVTLAEFDEKCEKLRTSAERALAQAANAGYVLSHSGLADALRSLEEQVRVSLLLPARPEHLAHLHGAANSYFTPRQVVTFRMLDEVLHGRPPSDPTSGTVFERHYPA
;
A
#
# COMPACT_ATOMS: atom_id res chain seq x y z
N MET A 1 -32.14 21.07 67.87
CA MET A 1 -31.98 21.23 66.41
C MET A 1 -32.93 20.26 65.72
N ASN A 2 -33.79 20.74 64.82
CA ASN A 2 -34.89 19.94 64.25
C ASN A 2 -34.37 18.96 63.17
N PRO A 3 -34.62 17.64 63.28
CA PRO A 3 -34.17 16.64 62.32
C PRO A 3 -34.76 16.84 60.91
N ALA A 4 -35.90 17.52 60.82
CA ALA A 4 -36.53 17.89 59.54
C ALA A 4 -35.69 18.88 58.70
N VAL A 5 -34.90 19.75 59.35
CA VAL A 5 -34.05 20.73 58.64
C VAL A 5 -32.78 20.07 58.10
N ALA A 6 -32.22 19.10 58.83
CA ALA A 6 -31.07 18.32 58.39
C ALA A 6 -31.42 17.42 57.18
N GLY A 7 -32.62 16.84 57.16
CA GLY A 7 -33.14 16.07 56.02
C GLY A 7 -33.39 16.92 54.77
N LEU A 8 -33.92 18.14 54.94
CA LEU A 8 -34.19 19.06 53.84
C LEU A 8 -32.90 19.58 53.19
N VAL A 9 -31.88 19.93 53.98
CA VAL A 9 -30.57 20.39 53.47
C VAL A 9 -29.84 19.25 52.74
N GLY A 10 -29.91 18.02 53.26
CA GLY A 10 -29.36 16.85 52.59
C GLY A 10 -30.04 16.53 51.26
N ALA A 11 -31.37 16.67 51.18
CA ALA A 11 -32.14 16.46 49.95
C ALA A 11 -31.82 17.52 48.88
N ILE A 12 -31.64 18.78 49.27
CA ILE A 12 -31.26 19.87 48.34
C ILE A 12 -29.84 19.64 47.80
N PHE A 13 -28.88 19.27 48.65
CA PHE A 13 -27.51 18.97 48.20
C PHE A 13 -27.44 17.73 47.31
N GLY A 14 -28.18 16.67 47.67
CA GLY A 14 -28.28 15.45 46.85
C GLY A 14 -28.89 15.72 45.48
N ALA A 15 -29.93 16.54 45.40
CA ALA A 15 -30.55 16.93 44.13
C ALA A 15 -29.63 17.81 43.27
N LEU A 16 -28.79 18.65 43.88
CA LEU A 16 -27.84 19.52 43.17
C LEU A 16 -26.66 18.73 42.57
N ILE A 17 -26.15 17.72 43.28
CA ILE A 17 -25.09 16.81 42.79
C ILE A 17 -25.64 15.87 41.71
N ALA A 18 -26.86 15.33 41.90
CA ALA A 18 -27.51 14.50 40.89
C ALA A 18 -27.86 15.30 39.62
N GLY A 19 -28.32 16.55 39.76
CA GLY A 19 -28.62 17.45 38.64
C GLY A 19 -27.39 17.90 37.84
N SER A 20 -26.21 17.99 38.49
CA SER A 20 -24.95 18.32 37.82
C SER A 20 -24.30 17.09 37.16
N ALA A 21 -24.46 15.88 37.72
CA ALA A 21 -24.01 14.64 37.09
C ALA A 21 -24.78 14.31 35.79
N THR A 22 -26.08 14.63 35.71
CA THR A 22 -26.90 14.39 34.51
C THR A 22 -26.67 15.40 33.39
N THR A 23 -26.19 16.62 33.69
CA THR A 23 -25.87 17.64 32.68
C THR A 23 -24.44 17.53 32.16
N PHE A 24 -23.45 17.22 33.02
CA PHE A 24 -22.04 17.12 32.59
C PHE A 24 -21.60 15.71 32.18
N GLY A 25 -22.24 14.66 32.69
CA GLY A 25 -21.94 13.26 32.35
C GLY A 25 -22.10 12.93 30.86
N PRO A 26 -23.20 13.32 30.19
CA PRO A 26 -23.42 13.02 28.77
C PRO A 26 -22.42 13.74 27.85
N LEU A 27 -22.05 14.98 28.16
CA LEU A 27 -21.09 15.76 27.37
C LEU A 27 -19.65 15.25 27.49
N LEU A 28 -19.26 14.77 28.68
CA LEU A 28 -17.96 14.13 28.87
C LEU A 28 -17.90 12.75 28.19
N LEU A 29 -18.97 11.96 28.30
CA LEU A 29 -19.09 10.68 27.58
C LEU A 29 -19.11 10.86 26.06
N GLN A 30 -19.79 11.89 25.54
CA GLN A 30 -19.77 12.24 24.12
C GLN A 30 -18.38 12.66 23.67
N ARG A 31 -17.68 13.52 24.41
CA ARG A 31 -16.30 13.91 24.05
C ARG A 31 -15.31 12.76 24.11
N HIS A 32 -15.46 11.83 25.06
CA HIS A 32 -14.66 10.62 25.11
C HIS A 32 -14.97 9.69 23.95
N LYS A 33 -16.26 9.49 23.64
CA LYS A 33 -16.73 8.70 22.51
C LYS A 33 -16.27 9.27 21.17
N ASP A 34 -16.40 10.58 20.95
CA ASP A 34 -15.95 11.27 19.74
C ASP A 34 -14.42 11.18 19.58
N ARG A 35 -13.67 11.26 20.67
CA ARG A 35 -12.21 11.07 20.66
C ARG A 35 -11.81 9.63 20.36
N THR A 36 -12.53 8.64 20.89
CA THR A 36 -12.26 7.22 20.61
C THR A 36 -12.67 6.85 19.19
N GLU A 37 -13.83 7.30 18.71
CA GLU A 37 -14.28 7.08 17.34
C GLU A 37 -13.38 7.80 16.33
N GLY A 38 -12.95 9.02 16.63
CA GLY A 38 -12.00 9.76 15.79
C GLY A 38 -10.66 9.04 15.69
N ARG A 39 -10.11 8.54 16.80
CA ARG A 39 -8.89 7.73 16.81
C ARG A 39 -9.06 6.42 16.04
N GLN A 40 -10.17 5.74 16.26
CA GLN A 40 -10.48 4.48 15.57
C GLN A 40 -10.61 4.67 14.06
N ARG A 41 -11.28 5.74 13.60
CA ARG A 41 -11.35 6.08 12.16
C ARG A 41 -9.98 6.38 11.56
N LEU A 42 -9.12 7.09 12.29
CA LEU A 42 -7.74 7.37 11.85
C LEU A 42 -6.90 6.09 11.77
N GLU A 43 -7.07 5.20 12.74
CA GLU A 43 -6.37 3.91 12.78
C GLU A 43 -6.86 2.97 11.67
N GLU A 44 -8.16 2.87 11.44
CA GLU A 44 -8.74 2.14 10.31
C GLU A 44 -8.28 2.71 8.96
N ALA A 45 -8.22 4.03 8.83
CA ALA A 45 -7.71 4.68 7.62
C ALA A 45 -6.22 4.37 7.40
N ARG A 46 -5.43 4.31 8.49
CA ARG A 46 -4.02 3.92 8.44
C ARG A 46 -3.87 2.46 8.05
N VAL A 47 -4.62 1.54 8.66
CA VAL A 47 -4.60 0.11 8.33
C VAL A 47 -4.94 -0.10 6.86
N ARG A 48 -6.01 0.54 6.36
CA ARG A 48 -6.37 0.50 4.93
C ARG A 48 -5.22 0.97 4.04
N LYS A 49 -4.51 2.05 4.41
CA LYS A 49 -3.34 2.52 3.64
C LYS A 49 -2.20 1.51 3.68
N VAL A 50 -1.92 0.89 4.83
CA VAL A 50 -0.90 -0.17 4.94
C VAL A 50 -1.23 -1.34 4.01
N ASP A 51 -2.49 -1.77 3.97
CA ASP A 51 -2.95 -2.86 3.10
C ASP A 51 -2.76 -2.53 1.62
N LEU A 52 -3.08 -1.29 1.21
CA LEU A 52 -2.86 -0.82 -0.16
C LEU A 52 -1.38 -0.83 -0.55
N VAL A 53 -0.49 -0.35 0.33
CA VAL A 53 0.95 -0.34 0.07
C VAL A 53 1.51 -1.77 -0.02
N ASN A 54 1.05 -2.65 0.88
CA ASN A 54 1.45 -4.05 0.86
C ASN A 54 0.98 -4.75 -0.42
N ASP A 55 -0.24 -4.48 -0.87
CA ASP A 55 -0.76 -5.06 -2.12
C ASP A 55 0.09 -4.63 -3.32
N VAL A 56 0.45 -3.34 -3.44
CA VAL A 56 1.42 -2.88 -4.46
C VAL A 56 2.71 -3.69 -4.42
N GLY A 57 3.26 -3.88 -3.21
CA GLY A 57 4.48 -4.65 -3.02
C GLY A 57 4.34 -6.11 -3.46
N VAL A 58 3.24 -6.76 -3.11
CA VAL A 58 2.94 -8.16 -3.44
C VAL A 58 2.73 -8.33 -4.94
N GLN A 59 1.85 -7.54 -5.55
CA GLN A 59 1.49 -7.70 -6.96
C GLN A 59 2.67 -7.40 -7.88
N CYS A 60 3.42 -6.32 -7.63
CA CYS A 60 4.62 -5.99 -8.42
C CYS A 60 5.71 -7.06 -8.26
N ARG A 61 5.87 -7.64 -7.05
CA ARG A 61 6.81 -8.75 -6.83
C ARG A 61 6.39 -10.00 -7.57
N ALA A 62 5.10 -10.34 -7.55
CA ALA A 62 4.58 -11.53 -8.23
C ALA A 62 4.81 -11.46 -9.74
N TRP A 63 4.57 -10.28 -10.34
CA TRP A 63 4.85 -10.04 -11.76
C TRP A 63 6.34 -10.19 -12.07
N LEU A 64 7.22 -9.52 -11.31
CA LEU A 64 8.66 -9.59 -11.52
C LEU A 64 9.22 -11.02 -11.33
N LEU A 65 8.74 -11.75 -10.31
CA LEU A 65 9.09 -13.16 -10.09
C LEU A 65 8.71 -14.02 -11.29
N TYR A 66 7.53 -13.81 -11.86
CA TYR A 66 7.11 -14.56 -13.04
C TYR A 66 8.02 -14.28 -14.23
N LEU A 67 8.34 -13.01 -14.51
CA LEU A 67 9.25 -12.63 -15.59
C LEU A 67 10.65 -13.26 -15.41
N SER A 68 11.22 -13.15 -14.20
CA SER A 68 12.51 -13.76 -13.87
C SER A 68 12.49 -15.28 -14.02
N ARG A 69 11.41 -15.93 -13.58
CA ARG A 69 11.27 -17.38 -13.70
C ARG A 69 11.13 -17.82 -15.16
N THR A 70 10.34 -17.13 -15.97
CA THR A 70 10.20 -17.44 -17.40
C THR A 70 11.55 -17.35 -18.12
N LEU A 71 12.36 -16.34 -17.81
CA LEU A 71 13.72 -16.23 -18.33
C LEU A 71 14.60 -17.40 -17.92
N HIS A 72 14.56 -17.79 -16.64
CA HIS A 72 15.32 -18.94 -16.13
C HIS A 72 14.88 -20.26 -16.76
N ASP A 73 13.57 -20.50 -16.84
CA ASP A 73 12.97 -21.69 -17.46
C ASP A 73 13.38 -21.76 -18.95
N ARG A 74 13.39 -20.61 -19.64
CA ARG A 74 13.83 -20.52 -21.04
C ARG A 74 15.33 -20.83 -21.21
N GLN A 75 16.19 -20.36 -20.29
CA GLN A 75 17.62 -20.71 -20.27
C GLN A 75 17.84 -22.20 -20.05
N ALA A 76 17.03 -22.84 -19.21
CA ALA A 76 17.06 -24.27 -18.96
C ALA A 76 16.50 -25.11 -20.13
N GLY A 77 16.09 -24.48 -21.23
CA GLY A 77 15.53 -25.16 -22.40
C GLY A 77 14.05 -25.54 -22.27
N SER A 78 13.37 -25.10 -21.21
CA SER A 78 11.93 -25.30 -21.05
C SER A 78 11.15 -24.48 -22.08
N GLN A 79 10.11 -25.08 -22.65
CA GLN A 79 9.22 -24.41 -23.59
C GLN A 79 8.05 -23.80 -22.82
N VAL A 80 8.18 -22.52 -22.46
CA VAL A 80 7.01 -21.69 -22.11
C VAL A 80 6.40 -21.21 -23.42
N THR A 81 5.12 -21.51 -23.66
CA THR A 81 4.46 -21.03 -24.87
C THR A 81 4.15 -19.54 -24.75
N LEU A 82 4.15 -18.83 -25.88
CA LEU A 82 3.84 -17.39 -25.89
C LEU A 82 2.42 -17.12 -25.38
N ALA A 83 1.46 -17.99 -25.70
CA ALA A 83 0.07 -17.85 -25.26
C ALA A 83 -0.06 -17.95 -23.74
N GLU A 84 0.60 -18.94 -23.12
CA GLU A 84 0.64 -19.09 -21.66
C GLU A 84 1.33 -17.91 -20.98
N PHE A 85 2.41 -17.41 -21.58
CA PHE A 85 3.10 -16.23 -21.10
C PHE A 85 2.21 -14.99 -21.13
N ASP A 86 1.60 -14.69 -22.28
CA ASP A 86 0.75 -13.52 -22.48
C ASP A 86 -0.47 -13.56 -21.54
N GLU A 87 -1.14 -14.73 -21.41
CA GLU A 87 -2.28 -14.88 -20.50
C GLU A 87 -1.90 -14.62 -19.03
N LYS A 88 -0.76 -15.16 -18.59
CA LYS A 88 -0.33 -15.02 -17.20
C LYS A 88 0.22 -13.63 -16.90
N CYS A 89 0.97 -13.04 -17.83
CA CYS A 89 1.42 -11.66 -17.74
C CYS A 89 0.25 -10.70 -17.68
N GLU A 90 -0.79 -10.88 -18.51
CA GLU A 90 -1.95 -10.00 -18.49
C GLU A 90 -2.67 -9.98 -17.13
N LYS A 91 -2.84 -11.15 -16.51
CA LYS A 91 -3.43 -11.26 -15.17
C LYS A 91 -2.58 -10.56 -14.11
N LEU A 92 -1.26 -10.76 -14.14
CA LEU A 92 -0.32 -10.18 -13.18
C LEU A 92 -0.20 -8.67 -13.36
N ARG A 93 -0.08 -8.20 -14.61
CA ARG A 93 -0.06 -6.79 -14.99
C ARG A 93 -1.32 -6.08 -14.54
N THR A 94 -2.50 -6.62 -14.87
CA THR A 94 -3.79 -6.06 -14.44
C THR A 94 -3.89 -5.94 -12.91
N SER A 95 -3.40 -6.95 -12.19
CA SER A 95 -3.44 -6.97 -10.72
C SER A 95 -2.48 -5.93 -10.13
N ALA A 96 -1.26 -5.83 -10.66
CA ALA A 96 -0.27 -4.83 -10.23
C ALA A 96 -0.70 -3.40 -10.53
N GLU A 97 -1.23 -3.16 -11.73
CA GLU A 97 -1.73 -1.83 -12.13
C GLU A 97 -2.94 -1.40 -11.31
N ARG A 98 -3.85 -2.34 -10.99
CA ARG A 98 -4.96 -2.07 -10.07
C ARG A 98 -4.47 -1.69 -8.68
N ALA A 99 -3.51 -2.43 -8.13
CA ALA A 99 -2.93 -2.11 -6.82
C ALA A 99 -2.27 -0.72 -6.82
N LEU A 100 -1.49 -0.41 -7.87
CA LEU A 100 -0.86 0.91 -8.04
C LEU A 100 -1.89 2.03 -8.17
N ALA A 101 -2.99 1.81 -8.90
CA ALA A 101 -4.08 2.78 -9.02
C ALA A 101 -4.81 3.00 -7.69
N GLN A 102 -5.05 1.95 -6.90
CA GLN A 102 -5.65 2.07 -5.58
C GLN A 102 -4.74 2.82 -4.59
N ALA A 103 -3.44 2.53 -4.61
CA ALA A 103 -2.46 3.30 -3.85
C ALA A 103 -2.44 4.77 -4.30
N ALA A 104 -2.58 5.02 -5.61
CA ALA A 104 -2.63 6.39 -6.11
C ALA A 104 -3.85 7.17 -5.62
N ASN A 105 -5.02 6.53 -5.60
CA ASN A 105 -6.23 7.08 -5.00
C ASN A 105 -6.10 7.36 -3.49
N ALA A 106 -5.14 6.71 -2.81
CA ALA A 106 -4.82 6.98 -1.40
C ALA A 106 -3.86 8.17 -1.20
N GLY A 107 -3.52 8.88 -2.28
CA GLY A 107 -2.69 10.09 -2.28
C GLY A 107 -1.26 9.89 -2.80
N TYR A 108 -0.88 8.67 -3.18
CA TYR A 108 0.43 8.40 -3.77
C TYR A 108 0.47 8.76 -5.26
N VAL A 109 1.63 9.15 -5.80
CA VAL A 109 1.79 9.37 -7.25
C VAL A 109 2.37 8.10 -7.88
N LEU A 110 1.54 7.04 -7.95
CA LEU A 110 2.01 5.70 -8.35
C LEU A 110 1.36 5.15 -9.61
N SER A 111 0.14 5.59 -9.90
CA SER A 111 -0.52 5.34 -11.17
C SER A 111 0.34 5.97 -12.26
N HIS A 112 0.93 5.13 -13.12
CA HIS A 112 1.85 5.54 -14.18
C HIS A 112 3.19 6.06 -13.62
N SER A 113 3.71 5.42 -12.58
CA SER A 113 5.09 5.62 -12.12
C SER A 113 6.09 4.87 -13.01
N GLY A 114 7.36 5.27 -12.98
CA GLY A 114 8.41 4.56 -13.73
C GLY A 114 8.63 3.11 -13.29
N LEU A 115 8.09 2.70 -12.14
CA LEU A 115 8.06 1.28 -11.73
C LEU A 115 7.16 0.46 -12.65
N ALA A 116 5.95 0.95 -12.94
CA ALA A 116 5.03 0.26 -13.85
C ALA A 116 5.62 0.16 -15.26
N ASP A 117 6.23 1.25 -15.74
CA ASP A 117 6.89 1.24 -17.05
C ASP A 117 8.07 0.28 -17.13
N ALA A 118 8.91 0.24 -16.07
CA ALA A 118 10.05 -0.66 -16.04
C ALA A 118 9.60 -2.13 -16.10
N LEU A 119 8.52 -2.48 -15.42
CA LEU A 119 7.95 -3.83 -15.48
C LEU A 119 7.32 -4.13 -16.85
N ARG A 120 6.59 -3.18 -17.46
CA ARG A 120 6.07 -3.33 -18.83
C ARG A 120 7.18 -3.48 -19.87
N SER A 121 8.24 -2.67 -19.75
CA SER A 121 9.40 -2.74 -20.64
C SER A 121 10.13 -4.08 -20.51
N LEU A 122 10.27 -4.59 -19.28
CA LEU A 122 10.84 -5.91 -19.05
C LEU A 122 9.94 -7.03 -19.61
N GLU A 123 8.63 -6.95 -19.39
CA GLU A 123 7.65 -7.89 -19.96
C GLU A 123 7.79 -7.98 -21.49
N GLU A 124 7.86 -6.84 -22.18
CA GLU A 124 8.02 -6.80 -23.63
C GLU A 124 9.35 -7.44 -24.07
N GLN A 125 10.45 -7.15 -23.36
CA GLN A 125 11.74 -7.78 -23.65
C GLN A 125 11.72 -9.30 -23.46
N VAL A 126 11.06 -9.78 -22.39
CA VAL A 126 10.86 -11.22 -22.18
C VAL A 126 10.01 -11.81 -23.29
N ARG A 127 8.92 -11.15 -23.68
CA ARG A 127 8.05 -11.58 -24.78
C ARG A 127 8.81 -11.75 -26.09
N VAL A 128 9.64 -10.77 -26.46
CA VAL A 128 10.51 -10.83 -27.65
C VAL A 128 11.47 -12.01 -27.57
N SER A 129 12.04 -12.29 -26.38
CA SER A 129 12.94 -13.43 -26.18
C SER A 129 12.25 -14.81 -26.29
N LEU A 130 10.93 -14.87 -26.13
CA LEU A 130 10.14 -16.08 -26.36
C LEU A 130 9.79 -16.27 -27.84
N LEU A 131 9.57 -15.18 -28.57
CA LEU A 131 9.26 -15.18 -30.00
C LEU A 131 10.44 -15.61 -30.87
N LEU A 132 11.63 -15.14 -30.53
CA LEU A 132 12.85 -15.37 -31.32
C LEU A 132 13.80 -16.32 -30.57
N PRO A 133 14.66 -17.08 -31.29
CA PRO A 133 15.75 -17.81 -30.65
C PRO A 133 16.74 -16.84 -30.00
N ALA A 134 16.51 -16.49 -28.74
CA ALA A 134 17.41 -15.65 -27.97
C ALA A 134 18.70 -16.42 -27.64
N ARG A 135 19.86 -15.76 -27.81
CA ARG A 135 21.14 -16.31 -27.37
C ARG A 135 21.15 -16.48 -25.85
N PRO A 136 21.82 -17.51 -25.29
CA PRO A 136 21.91 -17.71 -23.85
C PRO A 136 22.42 -16.48 -23.08
N GLU A 137 23.38 -15.75 -23.67
CA GLU A 137 23.94 -14.51 -23.13
C GLU A 137 22.88 -13.41 -22.98
N HIS A 138 21.98 -13.27 -23.96
CA HIS A 138 20.89 -12.29 -23.92
C HIS A 138 19.88 -12.64 -22.83
N LEU A 139 19.52 -13.93 -22.71
CA LEU A 139 18.65 -14.39 -21.62
C LEU A 139 19.28 -14.17 -20.24
N ALA A 140 20.59 -14.37 -20.11
CA ALA A 140 21.32 -14.11 -18.86
C ALA A 140 21.35 -12.62 -18.51
N HIS A 141 21.54 -11.76 -19.51
CA HIS A 141 21.45 -10.32 -19.34
C HIS A 141 20.06 -9.88 -18.89
N LEU A 142 18.99 -10.34 -19.55
CA LEU A 142 17.61 -10.04 -19.17
C LEU A 142 17.28 -10.57 -17.76
N HIS A 143 17.77 -11.76 -17.41
CA HIS A 143 17.58 -12.31 -16.08
C HIS A 143 18.31 -11.47 -15.01
N GLY A 144 19.52 -10.99 -15.31
CA GLY A 144 20.24 -10.04 -14.47
C GLY A 144 19.48 -8.72 -14.29
N ALA A 145 18.95 -8.17 -15.39
CA ALA A 145 18.13 -6.95 -15.37
C ALA A 145 16.87 -7.13 -14.50
N ALA A 146 16.13 -8.23 -14.69
CA ALA A 146 14.97 -8.58 -13.86
C ALA A 146 15.36 -8.66 -12.37
N ASN A 147 16.47 -9.31 -12.06
CA ASN A 147 16.92 -9.45 -10.67
C ASN A 147 17.32 -8.10 -10.04
N SER A 148 17.87 -7.19 -10.84
CA SER A 148 18.26 -5.86 -10.37
C SER A 148 17.07 -5.02 -9.85
N TYR A 149 15.84 -5.34 -10.26
CA TYR A 149 14.63 -4.60 -9.86
C TYR A 149 14.04 -5.04 -8.50
N PHE A 150 14.45 -6.18 -7.93
CA PHE A 150 13.88 -6.66 -6.66
C PHE A 150 14.14 -5.70 -5.50
N THR A 151 15.39 -5.27 -5.33
CA THR A 151 15.79 -4.40 -4.21
C THR A 151 15.21 -2.99 -4.36
N PRO A 152 15.34 -2.29 -5.51
CA PRO A 152 14.73 -0.97 -5.68
C PRO A 152 13.21 -0.99 -5.46
N ARG A 153 12.49 -2.04 -5.89
CA ARG A 153 11.04 -2.16 -5.69
C ARG A 153 10.68 -2.28 -4.21
N GLN A 154 11.50 -2.99 -3.43
CA GLN A 154 11.34 -3.03 -1.97
C GLN A 154 11.55 -1.65 -1.34
N VAL A 155 12.54 -0.88 -1.80
CA VAL A 155 12.76 0.50 -1.33
C VAL A 155 11.53 1.38 -1.57
N VAL A 156 10.92 1.31 -2.76
CA VAL A 156 9.66 2.00 -3.07
C VAL A 156 8.57 1.64 -2.05
N THR A 157 8.37 0.34 -1.81
CA THR A 157 7.34 -0.15 -0.88
C THR A 157 7.62 0.30 0.55
N PHE A 158 8.88 0.25 1.00
CA PHE A 158 9.25 0.65 2.36
C PHE A 158 9.11 2.15 2.60
N ARG A 159 9.41 2.99 1.60
CA ARG A 159 9.18 4.44 1.72
C ARG A 159 7.70 4.75 1.87
N MET A 160 6.85 4.12 1.06
CA MET A 160 5.41 4.28 1.19
C MET A 160 4.92 3.83 2.58
N LEU A 161 5.37 2.66 3.07
CA LEU A 161 5.03 2.17 4.41
C LEU A 161 5.52 3.14 5.51
N ASP A 162 6.75 3.63 5.42
CA ASP A 162 7.30 4.61 6.36
C ASP A 162 6.43 5.86 6.45
N GLU A 163 5.97 6.36 5.30
CA GLU A 163 5.06 7.51 5.24
C GLU A 163 3.70 7.22 5.90
N VAL A 164 3.09 6.06 5.64
CA VAL A 164 1.83 5.66 6.29
C VAL A 164 2.00 5.54 7.81
N LEU A 165 3.05 4.85 8.25
CA LEU A 165 3.31 4.55 9.66
C LEU A 165 3.62 5.81 10.47
N HIS A 166 4.27 6.80 9.86
CA HIS A 166 4.59 8.07 10.50
C HIS A 166 3.60 9.19 10.18
N GLY A 167 2.57 8.94 9.37
CA GLY A 167 1.57 9.93 8.99
C GLY A 167 2.15 11.09 8.17
N ARG A 168 3.21 10.84 7.39
CA ARG A 168 3.83 11.84 6.52
C ARG A 168 3.01 12.03 5.25
N PRO A 169 3.07 13.21 4.61
CA PRO A 169 2.47 13.40 3.29
C PRO A 169 3.11 12.43 2.28
N PRO A 170 2.33 11.88 1.33
CA PRO A 170 2.87 11.04 0.26
C PRO A 170 3.91 11.81 -0.57
N SER A 171 5.06 11.19 -0.83
CA SER A 171 6.06 11.70 -1.78
C SER A 171 6.10 10.85 -3.05
N ASP A 172 6.99 11.17 -4.01
CA ASP A 172 7.30 10.24 -5.09
C ASP A 172 8.18 9.10 -4.52
N PRO A 173 7.64 7.89 -4.35
CA PRO A 173 8.39 6.82 -3.72
C PRO A 173 9.47 6.24 -4.65
N THR A 174 9.48 6.62 -5.94
CA THR A 174 10.46 6.20 -6.94
C THR A 174 11.70 7.07 -6.99
N SER A 175 11.71 8.24 -6.37
CA SER A 175 12.84 9.18 -6.45
C SER A 175 14.16 8.59 -5.91
N GLY A 176 15.27 8.77 -6.61
CA GLY A 176 16.55 8.17 -6.29
C GLY A 176 16.60 6.64 -6.45
N THR A 177 15.65 6.06 -7.20
CA THR A 177 15.69 4.66 -7.62
C THR A 177 15.81 4.56 -9.14
N VAL A 178 16.09 3.37 -9.65
CA VAL A 178 16.09 3.08 -11.10
C VAL A 178 14.74 3.32 -11.79
N PHE A 179 13.68 3.55 -11.02
CA PHE A 179 12.33 3.83 -11.50
C PHE A 179 11.99 5.32 -11.57
N GLU A 180 12.91 6.20 -11.18
CA GLU A 180 12.69 7.64 -11.21
C GLU A 180 12.54 8.13 -12.66
N ARG A 181 11.37 8.71 -12.98
CA ARG A 181 11.14 9.34 -14.28
C ARG A 181 11.77 10.73 -14.28
N HIS A 182 12.70 10.95 -15.20
CA HIS A 182 13.20 12.29 -15.49
C HIS A 182 12.21 12.95 -16.46
N TYR A 183 11.27 13.73 -15.94
CA TYR A 183 10.49 14.61 -16.82
C TYR A 183 11.45 15.67 -17.39
N PRO A 184 11.50 15.89 -18.71
CA PRO A 184 12.22 17.03 -19.25
C PRO A 184 11.60 18.30 -18.67
N ALA A 185 12.46 19.15 -18.10
CA ALA A 185 12.11 20.46 -17.55
C ALA A 185 11.57 21.41 -18.63
#